data_AF-A0A3D1UVA7-F1
#
_entry.id   AF-A0A3D1UVA7-F1
#
_cell.length_a   1.000
_cell.length_b   1.000
_cell.length_c   1.000
_cell.angle_alpha   90.00
_cell.angle_beta   90.00
_cell.angle_gamma   90.00
#
_symmetry.space_group_name_H-M   'P 1'
#
loop_
_entity.id
_entity.type
_entity.pdbx_description
1 polymer ?
#
loop_
_entity_poly.entity_id
_entity_poly.type
_entity_poly.pdbx_seq_one_letter_code
_entity_poly.pdbx_strand_id
1 'polypeptide(L)'
;MSLGFTEILLITLLVLLYIVEALHTFGRTRSITAAQIAQAWLRNKKPWIVPITGTTKLSQREENLHSSALFHENKFIREEK
;
A
#
# COMPACT_ATOMS: atom_id res chain seq x y z
N MET A 1 -3.01 10.37 33.03
CA MET A 1 -4.22 9.59 32.75
C MET A 1 -3.88 8.67 31.59
N SER A 2 -3.64 7.38 31.86
CA SER A 2 -3.27 6.42 30.81
C SER A 2 -4.51 6.08 30.00
N LEU A 3 -4.42 6.06 28.68
CA LEU A 3 -5.47 5.47 27.85
C LEU A 3 -5.56 3.97 28.16
N GLY A 4 -6.79 3.45 28.20
CA GLY A 4 -7.05 2.02 28.33
C GLY A 4 -6.78 1.25 27.03
N PHE A 5 -6.73 -0.08 27.14
CA PHE A 5 -6.54 -0.98 26.00
C PHE A 5 -7.61 -0.77 24.91
N THR A 6 -8.85 -0.51 25.30
CA THR A 6 -9.98 -0.28 24.40
C THR A 6 -9.82 0.99 23.58
N GLU A 7 -9.31 2.06 24.18
CA GLU A 7 -9.09 3.34 23.52
C GLU A 7 -7.89 3.26 22.58
N ILE A 8 -6.84 2.54 22.97
CA ILE A 8 -5.69 2.26 22.08
C ILE A 8 -6.13 1.43 20.88
N LEU A 9 -6.96 0.41 21.10
CA LEU A 9 -7.50 -0.44 20.03
C LEU A 9 -8.37 0.38 19.06
N LEU A 10 -9.23 1.26 19.58
CA LEU A 10 -10.08 2.13 18.78
C LEU A 10 -9.25 3.10 17.94
N ILE A 11 -8.24 3.74 18.53
CA ILE A 11 -7.34 4.66 17.81
C ILE A 11 -6.58 3.90 16.72
N THR A 12 -6.07 2.71 17.02
CA THR A 12 -5.35 1.87 16.04
C THR A 12 -6.25 1.51 14.85
N LEU A 13 -7.50 1.14 15.13
CA LEU A 13 -8.49 0.81 14.09
C LEU A 13 -8.83 2.02 13.21
N LEU A 14 -9.06 3.18 13.84
CA LEU A 14 -9.35 4.43 13.13
C LEU A 14 -8.20 4.85 12.23
N VAL A 15 -6.97 4.78 12.73
CA VAL A 15 -5.76 5.09 11.95
C VAL A 15 -5.61 4.14 10.77
N LEU A 16 -5.83 2.84 10.99
CA LEU A 16 -5.76 1.85 9.91
C LEU A 16 -6.79 2.17 8.80
N LEU A 17 -8.04 2.43 9.18
CA LEU A 17 -9.10 2.73 8.22
C LEU A 17 -8.80 4.01 7.45
N TYR A 18 -8.33 5.05 8.13
CA TYR A 18 -7.95 6.33 7.50
C TYR A 18 -6.87 6.14 6.43
N ILE A 19 -5.82 5.38 6.73
CA ILE A 19 -4.74 5.10 5.78
C ILE A 19 -5.25 4.32 4.57
N VAL A 20 -6.11 3.32 4.78
CA VAL A 20 -6.69 2.52 3.70
C VAL A 20 -7.56 3.38 2.77
N GLU A 21 -8.40 4.25 3.32
CA GLU A 21 -9.25 5.16 2.54
C GLU A 21 -8.44 6.19 1.74
N ALA A 22 -7.35 6.71 2.33
CA ALA A 22 -6.44 7.60 1.62
C ALA A 22 -5.78 6.90 0.42
N LEU A 23 -5.31 5.66 0.60
CA LEU A 23 -4.74 4.85 -0.49
C LEU A 23 -5.76 4.52 -1.57
N HIS A 24 -7.00 4.20 -1.19
CA HIS A 24 -8.09 3.95 -2.14
C HIS A 24 -8.41 5.20 -2.97
N THR A 25 -8.50 6.36 -2.32
CA THR A 25 -8.78 7.64 -2.99
C THR A 25 -7.67 8.00 -3.97
N PHE A 26 -6.41 7.85 -3.55
CA PHE A 26 -5.25 8.06 -4.41
C PHE A 26 -5.22 7.08 -5.59
N GLY A 27 -5.44 5.79 -5.33
CA GLY A 27 -5.41 4.73 -6.34
C GLY A 27 -6.49 4.87 -7.42
N ARG A 28 -7.72 5.26 -7.05
CA ARG A 28 -8.84 5.45 -8.00
C ARG A 28 -8.51 6.44 -9.12
N THR A 29 -7.77 7.50 -8.82
CA THR A 29 -7.40 8.50 -9.84
C THR A 29 -6.45 7.98 -10.91
N ARG A 30 -5.72 6.90 -10.61
CA ARG A 30 -4.64 6.35 -11.47
C ARG A 30 -4.90 4.91 -11.91
N SER A 31 -6.07 4.34 -11.59
CA SER A 31 -6.40 2.93 -11.82
C SER A 31 -5.41 1.97 -11.16
N ILE A 32 -4.88 2.35 -9.99
CA ILE A 32 -3.92 1.55 -9.20
C ILE A 32 -4.60 1.13 -7.90
N THR A 33 -4.37 -0.11 -7.46
CA THR A 33 -4.96 -0.58 -6.19
C THR A 33 -4.07 -0.27 -4.98
N ALA A 34 -4.67 -0.26 -3.78
CA ALA A 34 -3.92 -0.09 -2.53
C ALA A 34 -2.84 -1.18 -2.34
N ALA A 35 -3.09 -2.40 -2.81
CA ALA A 35 -2.12 -3.49 -2.77
C ALA A 35 -0.91 -3.22 -3.68
N GLN A 36 -1.13 -2.65 -4.86
CA GLN A 36 -0.05 -2.27 -5.78
C GLN A 36 0.79 -1.13 -5.22
N ILE A 37 0.15 -0.14 -4.58
CA ILE A 37 0.84 0.98 -3.91
C ILE A 37 1.71 0.46 -2.74
N ALA A 38 1.15 -0.42 -1.90
CA ALA A 38 1.89 -1.01 -0.79
C ALA A 38 3.11 -1.81 -1.26
N GLN A 39 2.98 -2.59 -2.34
CA GLN A 39 4.09 -3.34 -2.94
C GLN A 39 5.16 -2.41 -3.52
N ALA A 40 4.77 -1.35 -4.23
CA ALA A 40 5.69 -0.36 -4.77
C ALA A 40 6.45 0.39 -3.67
N TRP A 41 5.76 0.80 -2.60
CA TRP A 41 6.36 1.44 -1.44
C TRP A 41 7.36 0.53 -0.72
N LEU A 42 7.01 -0.74 -0.52
CA LEU A 42 7.88 -1.70 0.15
C LEU A 42 9.17 -1.94 -0.65
N ARG A 43 9.07 -2.06 -1.98
CA ARG A 43 10.25 -2.16 -2.86
C ARG A 43 11.12 -0.92 -2.88
N ASN A 44 10.53 0.26 -2.69
CA ASN A 44 11.30 1.52 -2.60
C ASN A 44 12.18 1.59 -1.35
N LYS A 45 11.81 0.89 -0.25
CA LYS A 45 12.57 0.95 1.00
C LYS A 45 13.99 0.40 0.88
N LYS A 46 14.18 -0.71 0.18
CA LYS A 46 15.52 -1.27 -0.13
C LYS A 46 15.47 -2.06 -1.45
N PRO A 47 16.52 -1.98 -2.29
CA PRO A 47 16.50 -2.54 -3.65
C PRO A 47 16.41 -4.08 -3.71
N TRP A 48 16.67 -4.78 -2.61
CA TRP A 48 16.58 -6.25 -2.53
C TRP A 48 15.26 -6.76 -1.92
N ILE A 49 14.33 -5.87 -1.56
CA ILE A 49 13.03 -6.29 -1.05
C ILE A 49 12.17 -6.68 -2.24
N VAL A 50 11.75 -7.95 -2.29
CA VAL A 50 10.77 -8.45 -3.25
C VAL A 50 9.53 -8.86 -2.47
N PRO A 51 8.39 -8.15 -2.59
CA PRO A 51 7.15 -8.55 -1.93
C PRO A 51 6.68 -9.89 -2.49
N ILE A 52 6.65 -10.92 -1.65
CA ILE A 52 6.02 -12.21 -1.95
C ILE A 52 4.59 -12.12 -1.41
N THR A 53 3.71 -11.42 -2.14
CA THR A 53 2.29 -11.38 -1.82
C THR A 53 1.67 -12.76 -2.08
N GLY A 54 1.09 -13.37 -1.04
CA GLY A 54 0.39 -14.66 -1.17
C GLY A 54 -0.80 -14.54 -2.11
N THR A 55 -0.88 -15.39 -3.13
CA THR A 55 -1.99 -15.42 -4.09
C THR A 55 -2.66 -16.79 -4.09
N THR A 56 -3.97 -16.83 -3.89
CA THR A 56 -4.80 -18.03 -4.10
C THR A 56 -5.52 -18.03 -5.44
N LYS A 57 -5.59 -16.88 -6.15
CA LYS A 57 -6.23 -16.75 -7.48
C LYS A 57 -5.27 -16.13 -8.50
N LEU A 58 -5.43 -16.52 -9.77
CA LEU A 58 -4.60 -16.07 -10.89
C LEU A 58 -4.72 -14.55 -11.15
N SER A 59 -5.89 -13.96 -10.94
CA SER A 59 -6.12 -12.51 -11.10
C SER A 59 -5.29 -11.65 -10.14
N GLN A 60 -5.03 -12.12 -8.92
CA GLN A 60 -4.13 -11.42 -7.98
C GLN A 60 -2.66 -11.48 -8.44
N ARG A 61 -2.23 -12.54 -9.16
CA ARG A 61 -0.86 -12.62 -9.70
C ARG A 61 -0.62 -11.55 -10.76
N GLU A 62 -1.60 -11.35 -11.63
CA GLU A 62 -1.54 -10.36 -12.72
C GLU A 62 -1.42 -8.93 -12.16
N GLU A 63 -2.16 -8.62 -11.10
CA GLU A 63 -2.10 -7.34 -10.39
C GLU A 63 -0.71 -7.08 -9.77
N ASN A 64 -0.07 -8.13 -9.24
CA ASN A 64 1.28 -8.05 -8.68
C ASN A 64 2.34 -7.81 -9.75
N LEU A 65 2.20 -8.41 -10.95
CA LEU A 65 3.10 -8.12 -12.08
C LEU A 65 2.98 -6.66 -12.52
N HIS A 66 1.76 -6.13 -12.65
CA HIS A 66 1.55 -4.71 -12.98
C HIS A 66 2.17 -3.77 -11.94
N SER A 67 2.21 -4.15 -10.67
CA SER A 67 2.91 -3.38 -9.63
C SER A 67 4.41 -3.22 -9.91
N SER A 68 5.05 -4.17 -10.62
CA SER A 68 6.47 -4.06 -11.00
C SER A 68 6.72 -2.98 -12.05
N ALA A 69 5.73 -2.68 -12.90
CA ALA A 69 5.85 -1.59 -13.87
C ALA A 69 5.89 -0.22 -13.18
N LEU A 70 5.14 -0.04 -12.08
CA LEU A 70 5.11 1.21 -11.29
C LEU A 70 6.47 1.55 -10.63
N PHE A 71 7.35 0.56 -10.44
CA PHE A 71 8.66 0.78 -9.83
C PHE A 71 9.69 1.42 -10.79
N HIS A 72 9.58 1.14 -12.10
CA HIS A 72 10.54 1.66 -13.08
C HIS A 72 10.40 3.18 -13.29
N GLU A 73 9.20 3.72 -13.05
CA GLU A 73 8.95 5.15 -13.13
C GLU A 73 9.23 5.80 -11.77
N ASN A 74 10.45 6.30 -11.57
CA ASN A 74 10.89 7.09 -10.40
C ASN A 74 10.04 8.36 -10.12
N LYS A 75 8.95 8.59 -10.88
CA LYS A 75 7.98 9.67 -10.71
C LYS A 75 6.97 9.41 -9.60
N PHE A 76 6.58 8.16 -9.35
CA PHE A 76 5.40 7.86 -8.52
C PHE A 76 5.55 8.27 -7.04
N ILE A 77 6.78 8.28 -6.52
CA ILE A 77 7.07 8.58 -5.10
C ILE A 77 7.60 10.02 -4.91
N ARG A 78 7.97 10.72 -5.99
CA ARG A 78 8.63 12.05 -5.94
C ARG A 78 7.73 13.24 -6.22
N GLU A 79 6.48 13.03 -6.64
CA GLU A 79 5.50 14.11 -6.83
C GLU A 79 4.99 14.75 -5.53
N GLU A 80 5.41 14.22 -4.37
CA GLU A 80 5.13 14.80 -3.05
C GLU A 80 6.41 15.48 -2.48
N LYS A 81 6.92 16.48 -3.21
CA LYS A 81 7.84 17.49 -2.67
C LYS A 81 7.39 18.88 -3.05
#